data_AF-A0A651G6S4-F1
#
_entry.id   AF-A0A651G6S4-F1
#
_cell.length_a   1.000
_cell.length_b   1.000
_cell.length_c   1.000
_cell.angle_alpha   90.00
_cell.angle_beta   90.00
_cell.angle_gamma   90.00
#
_symmetry.space_group_name_H-M   'P 1'
#
loop_
_entity.id
_entity.type
_entity.pdbx_description
1 polymer ?
#
loop_
_entity_poly.entity_id
_entity_poly.type
_entity_poly.pdbx_seq_one_letter_code
_entity_poly.pdbx_strand_id
1 'polypeptide(L)' 'MTDSSLTKFLAYLDQHCGGVDRTEFTTADGHPDPGAARAFAEQMREQFADYLGEALIVEQRVNIVRVVSLGQSAPVPV' A
#
# COMPACT_ATOMS: atom_id res chain seq x y z
N MET A 1 5.85 15.31 -13.00
CA MET A 1 4.94 14.44 -13.77
C MET A 1 4.64 13.12 -13.03
N THR A 2 4.51 13.14 -11.69
CA THR A 2 4.31 11.95 -10.83
C THR A 2 2.85 11.77 -10.37
N ASP A 3 2.04 12.81 -10.47
CA ASP A 3 0.64 12.84 -9.99
C ASP A 3 -0.28 11.78 -10.63
N SER A 4 -0.07 11.43 -11.90
CA SER A 4 -0.99 10.51 -12.59
C SER A 4 -0.86 9.07 -12.10
N SER A 5 0.33 8.66 -11.63
CA SER A 5 0.56 7.29 -11.15
C SER A 5 -0.03 7.11 -9.75
N LEU A 6 0.18 8.10 -8.87
CA LEU A 6 -0.41 8.10 -7.54
C LEU A 6 -1.95 8.15 -7.62
N THR A 7 -2.51 9.06 -8.42
CA THR A 7 -3.97 9.23 -8.53
C THR A 7 -4.64 7.94 -9.00
N LYS A 8 -4.07 7.27 -10.00
CA LYS A 8 -4.56 5.97 -10.48
C LYS A 8 -4.45 4.90 -9.40
N PHE A 9 -3.36 4.88 -8.64
CA PHE A 9 -3.16 3.91 -7.58
C PHE A 9 -4.12 4.14 -6.39
N LEU A 10 -4.34 5.38 -5.99
CA LEU A 10 -5.33 5.73 -4.95
C LEU A 10 -6.76 5.40 -5.40
N ALA A 11 -7.11 5.69 -6.67
CA ALA A 11 -8.39 5.29 -7.24
C ALA A 11 -8.56 3.76 -7.24
N TYR A 12 -7.49 3.03 -7.56
CA TYR A 12 -7.49 1.57 -7.48
C TYR A 12 -7.75 1.08 -6.05
N LEU A 13 -7.01 1.63 -5.06
CA LEU A 13 -7.18 1.26 -3.66
C LEU A 13 -8.62 1.50 -3.19
N ASP A 14 -9.19 2.66 -3.50
CA ASP A 14 -10.56 3.01 -3.11
C ASP A 14 -11.61 2.12 -3.77
N GLN A 15 -11.55 1.96 -5.10
CA GLN A 15 -12.59 1.28 -5.87
C GLN A 15 -12.53 -0.25 -5.80
N HIS A 16 -11.34 -0.82 -5.63
CA HIS A 16 -11.13 -2.27 -5.70
C HIS A 16 -10.71 -2.91 -4.38
N CYS A 17 -10.08 -2.14 -3.49
CA CYS A 17 -9.53 -2.65 -2.23
C CYS A 17 -10.21 -2.04 -1.00
N GLY A 18 -11.22 -1.19 -1.16
CA GLY A 18 -11.90 -0.50 -0.05
C GLY A 18 -10.94 0.38 0.78
N GLY A 19 -9.94 0.95 0.11
CA GLY A 19 -8.88 1.76 0.71
C GLY A 19 -7.70 0.97 1.30
N VAL A 20 -7.72 -0.37 1.28
CA VAL A 20 -6.62 -1.19 1.81
C VAL A 20 -6.32 -2.37 0.90
N ASP A 21 -5.18 -2.33 0.22
CA ASP A 21 -4.64 -3.51 -0.47
C ASP A 21 -3.80 -4.35 0.49
N ARG A 22 -3.96 -5.66 0.43
CA ARG A 22 -3.24 -6.64 1.25
C ARG A 22 -2.61 -7.69 0.33
N THR A 23 -1.29 -7.70 0.31
CA THR A 23 -0.51 -8.70 -0.42
C THR A 23 0.20 -9.62 0.56
N GLU A 24 0.07 -10.92 0.34
CA GLU A 24 0.75 -11.95 1.13
C GLU A 24 1.78 -12.68 0.28
N PHE A 25 2.98 -12.84 0.82
CA PHE A 25 4.12 -13.42 0.11
C PHE A 25 4.45 -14.79 0.69
N THR A 26 4.61 -15.77 -0.20
CA THR A 26 4.99 -17.14 0.15
C THR A 26 6.05 -17.66 -0.81
N THR A 27 6.91 -18.55 -0.33
CA THR A 27 7.89 -19.26 -1.14
C THR A 27 7.19 -20.28 -2.04
N ALA A 28 7.92 -20.87 -3.00
CA ALA A 28 7.39 -21.94 -3.85
C ALA A 28 6.87 -23.15 -3.05
N ASP A 29 7.43 -23.37 -1.85
CA ASP A 29 7.05 -24.45 -0.94
C ASP A 29 5.86 -24.07 -0.03
N GLY A 30 5.29 -22.86 -0.20
CA GLY A 30 4.14 -22.38 0.55
C GLY A 30 4.48 -21.80 1.94
N HIS A 31 5.76 -21.58 2.26
CA HIS A 31 6.16 -20.97 3.52
C HIS A 31 6.10 -19.43 3.45
N PRO A 32 5.83 -18.73 4.57
CA PRO A 32 5.90 -17.28 4.61
C PRO A 32 7.23 -16.74 4.08
N ASP A 33 7.17 -15.80 3.12
CA ASP A 33 8.36 -15.14 2.57
C ASP A 33 8.47 -13.69 3.05
N PRO A 34 9.09 -13.44 4.21
CA PRO A 34 9.30 -12.08 4.71
C PRO A 34 10.30 -11.29 3.87
N GLY A 35 11.18 -11.95 3.10
CA GLY A 35 12.16 -11.30 2.24
C GLY A 35 11.50 -10.64 1.03
N ALA A 36 10.63 -11.38 0.34
CA ALA A 36 9.83 -10.85 -0.76
C ALA A 36 8.87 -9.76 -0.28
N ALA A 37 8.22 -9.95 0.87
CA ALA A 37 7.36 -8.92 1.47
C ALA A 37 8.15 -7.64 1.79
N ARG A 38 9.38 -7.77 2.30
CA ARG A 38 10.25 -6.61 2.57
C ARG A 38 10.62 -5.88 1.28
N ALA A 39 11.07 -6.61 0.25
CA ALA A 39 11.46 -6.02 -1.02
C ALA A 39 10.29 -5.26 -1.67
N PHE A 40 9.09 -5.86 -1.65
CA PHE A 40 7.88 -5.19 -2.15
C PHE A 40 7.52 -3.94 -1.33
N ALA A 41 7.57 -4.01 0.00
CA ALA A 41 7.30 -2.87 0.85
C ALA A 41 8.29 -1.72 0.62
N GLU A 42 9.58 -2.02 0.46
CA GLU A 42 10.62 -1.04 0.14
C GLU A 42 10.41 -0.41 -1.24
N GLN A 43 10.09 -1.21 -2.26
CA GLN A 43 9.75 -0.71 -3.59
C GLN A 43 8.55 0.25 -3.56
N MET A 44 7.48 -0.10 -2.84
CA MET A 44 6.31 0.77 -2.69
C MET A 44 6.65 2.06 -1.95
N ARG A 45 7.50 1.99 -0.92
CA ARG A 45 7.96 3.19 -0.19
C ARG A 45 8.82 4.09 -1.06
N GLU A 46 9.68 3.53 -1.90
CA GLU A 46 10.50 4.31 -2.84
C GLU A 46 9.63 4.94 -3.93
N GLN A 47 8.72 4.18 -4.52
CA GLN A 47 7.83 4.65 -5.58
C GLN A 47 6.90 5.79 -5.13
N PHE A 48 6.49 5.79 -3.86
CA PHE A 48 5.58 6.78 -3.30
C PHE A 48 6.20 7.59 -2.17
N ALA A 49 7.52 7.73 -2.14
CA ALA A 49 8.27 8.36 -1.04
C ALA A 49 7.70 9.74 -0.66
N ASP A 50 7.36 10.54 -1.66
CA ASP A 50 6.83 11.91 -1.50
C ASP A 50 5.41 11.96 -0.92
N TYR A 51 4.71 10.82 -0.81
CA TYR A 51 3.30 10.73 -0.43
C TYR A 51 3.05 9.83 0.79
N LEU A 52 4.12 9.22 1.34
CA LEU A 52 4.04 8.38 2.53
C LEU A 52 3.63 9.20 3.75
N GLY A 53 2.59 8.75 4.45
CA GLY A 53 2.05 9.42 5.64
C GLY A 53 1.08 10.56 5.34
N GLU A 54 0.99 11.01 4.09
CA GLU A 54 0.04 12.05 3.67
C GLU A 54 -1.12 11.46 2.89
N ALA A 55 -0.84 10.69 1.83
CA ALA A 55 -1.85 10.10 0.97
C ALA A 55 -2.01 8.59 1.16
N LEU A 56 -0.94 7.91 1.59
CA LEU A 56 -0.93 6.47 1.82
C LEU A 56 0.05 6.03 2.89
N ILE A 57 -0.18 4.84 3.45
CA ILE A 57 0.70 4.14 4.38
C ILE A 57 1.06 2.77 3.81
N VAL A 58 2.34 2.39 3.94
CA VAL A 58 2.83 1.04 3.62
C VAL A 58 3.28 0.32 4.89
N GLU A 59 2.44 -0.58 5.39
CA GLU A 59 2.73 -1.42 6.55
C GLU A 59 3.24 -2.79 6.12
N GLN A 60 4.22 -3.33 6.85
CA GLN A 60 4.64 -4.71 6.69
C GLN A 60 4.48 -5.45 8.02
N ARG A 61 3.90 -6.66 7.97
CA ARG A 61 3.90 -7.62 9.08
C ARG A 61 4.32 -8.98 8.58
N VAL A 62 5.51 -9.42 8.97
CA VAL A 62 6.11 -10.70 8.54
C VAL A 62 6.14 -10.77 7.01
N ASN A 63 5.31 -11.63 6.41
CA ASN A 63 5.19 -11.88 4.98
C ASN A 63 4.00 -11.15 4.33
N ILE A 64 3.34 -10.25 5.05
CA ILE A 64 2.18 -9.51 4.58
C ILE A 64 2.54 -8.03 4.46
N VAL A 65 2.18 -7.43 3.33
CA VAL A 65 2.26 -5.99 3.11
C VAL A 65 0.84 -5.45 2.96
N ARG A 66 0.56 -4.33 3.65
CA ARG A 66 -0.68 -3.58 3.51
C ARG A 66 -0.36 -2.20 2.97
N VAL A 67 -1.09 -1.80 1.94
CA VAL A 67 -1.03 -0.45 1.41
C VAL A 67 -2.39 0.19 1.65
N VAL A 68 -2.40 1.20 2.52
CA VAL A 68 -3.61 1.86 3.01
C VAL A 68 -3.67 3.23 2.35
N SER A 69 -4.74 3.55 1.64
CA SER A 69 -5.02 4.94 1.28
C SER A 69 -5.50 5.68 2.52
N LEU A 70 -4.95 6.86 2.77
CA LEU A 70 -5.39 7.67 3.91
C LEU A 70 -6.69 8.41 3.63
N GLY A 71 -7.05 8.55 2.35
CA GLY A 71 -8.17 9.37 1.90
C GLY A 71 -8.02 10.83 2.32
N GLN A 72 -8.69 11.74 1.63
CA GLN A 72 -9.08 12.97 2.33
C GLN A 72 -10.07 12.54 3.40
N SER A 73 -9.71 12.72 4.67
CA SER A 73 -10.62 12.52 5.79
C SER A 73 -11.93 13.25 5.44
N ALA A 74 -13.00 12.50 5.15
CA ALA A 74 -14.31 13.12 5.03
C ALA A 74 -14.60 13.76 6.39
N PRO A 75 -14.96 15.06 6.45
CA PRO A 75 -15.29 15.68 7.72
C PRO A 75 -16.42 14.87 8.35
N VAL A 76 -16.20 14.41 9.58
CA VAL A 76 -17.24 13.78 10.40
C VAL A 76 -18.37 14.81 10.51
N PRO A 77 -19.59 14.51 10.03
CA PRO A 77 -20.70 15.42 10.21
C PRO A 77 -21.01 15.49 11.71
N VAL A 78 -20.91 16.69 12.27
CA VAL A 78 -21.37 17.04 13.62
C VAL A 78 -22.89 17.19 13.60
#